data_AF-A0A1V1NTR9-F1
#
_entry.id   AF-A0A1V1NTR9-F1
#
_cell.length_a   1.000
_cell.length_b   1.000
_cell.length_c   1.000
_cell.angle_alpha   90.00
_cell.angle_beta   90.00
_cell.angle_gamma   90.00
#
_symmetry.space_group_name_H-M   'P 1'
#
loop_
_entity.id
_entity.type
_entity.pdbx_description
1 polymer ?
#
loop_
_entity_poly.entity_id
_entity_poly.type
_entity_poly.pdbx_seq_one_letter_code
_entity_poly.pdbx_strand_id
1 'polypeptide(L)'
;MDAFHDPDSNDTHAKTSWQLSTQTNFQSFLIDIESNIQLNRLPISRSILSDNTTYYWRTQFFDQYGLASNWSMIYSFTTMDTSKDIAPINGIPDEQEITDQTIDLDKNSTPDIDQISSMYKCLNTVEENAQMSIAGLTNVKEIMTFESVASNSITETINRPTSIPWGLLNFNIKVLNLGDTAVLRIYFSTSVSSSAGWYKYNPIHGWQDFSDKVIFEKNRNFVTLSLTDGGLGDADQTLNGIIADPSALVFIDSTATQPTGGVDGGGCFVETILKVKK
;
A
#
# COMPACT_ATOMS: atom_id res chain seq x y z
N MET A 1 24.61 4.72 7.22
CA MET A 1 23.50 5.69 7.32
C MET A 1 23.97 6.77 8.26
N ASP A 2 23.85 8.02 7.84
CA ASP A 2 24.24 9.16 8.67
C ASP A 2 23.20 9.35 9.77
N ALA A 3 23.65 9.48 11.01
CA ALA A 3 22.78 9.85 12.13
C ALA A 3 22.51 11.36 12.08
N PHE A 4 21.38 11.80 12.64
CA PHE A 4 21.14 13.22 12.84
C PHE A 4 22.29 13.83 13.64
N HIS A 5 22.81 14.96 13.14
CA HIS A 5 23.87 15.70 13.79
C HIS A 5 23.64 17.19 13.57
N ASP A 6 23.59 17.92 14.68
CA ASP A 6 23.47 19.37 14.70
C ASP A 6 24.68 19.98 15.45
N PRO A 7 25.30 21.07 14.95
CA PRO A 7 26.34 21.80 15.66
C PRO A 7 25.91 22.30 17.05
N ASP A 8 24.63 22.62 17.22
CA ASP A 8 24.03 23.03 18.49
C ASP A 8 23.45 21.80 19.20
N SER A 9 24.13 21.35 20.26
CA SER A 9 23.80 20.10 20.97
C SER A 9 22.42 20.06 21.65
N ASN A 10 21.69 21.17 21.66
CA ASN A 10 20.34 21.28 22.22
C ASN A 10 19.24 21.07 21.16
N ASP A 11 19.63 20.85 19.91
CA ASP A 11 18.69 20.72 18.81
C ASP A 11 18.26 19.26 18.62
N THR A 12 16.96 19.10 18.38
CA THR A 12 16.32 17.79 18.27
C THR A 12 16.01 17.47 16.82
N HIS A 13 16.10 16.18 16.47
CA HIS A 13 15.69 15.69 15.16
C HIS A 13 14.17 15.76 15.04
N ALA A 14 13.66 16.81 14.40
CA ALA A 14 12.23 17.08 14.37
C ALA A 14 11.52 16.43 13.18
N LYS A 15 12.22 16.30 12.04
CA LYS A 15 11.62 15.81 10.79
C LYS A 15 12.69 15.25 9.85
N THR A 16 12.29 14.28 9.03
CA THR A 16 13.08 13.75 7.92
C THR A 16 12.31 13.90 6.61
N SER A 17 12.97 14.42 5.58
CA SER A 17 12.52 14.26 4.19
C SER A 17 13.12 12.99 3.60
N TRP A 18 12.26 12.18 2.98
CA TRP A 18 12.60 10.92 2.35
C TRP A 18 12.32 11.02 0.86
N GLN A 19 13.31 10.66 0.04
CA GLN A 19 13.14 10.54 -1.40
C GLN A 19 13.54 9.15 -1.88
N LEU A 20 12.69 8.52 -2.68
CA LEU A 20 12.91 7.25 -3.36
C LEU A 20 12.65 7.41 -4.85
N SER A 21 13.56 6.95 -5.69
CA SER A 21 13.46 7.02 -7.15
C SER A 21 14.11 5.80 -7.80
N THR A 22 13.75 5.52 -9.05
CA THR A 22 14.52 4.62 -9.93
C THR A 22 15.67 5.33 -10.64
N GLN A 23 15.81 6.65 -10.43
CA GLN A 23 16.81 7.49 -11.08
C GLN A 23 17.73 8.15 -10.05
N THR A 24 19.04 8.10 -10.29
CA THR A 24 20.05 8.73 -9.40
C THR A 24 20.00 10.26 -9.40
N ASN A 25 19.35 10.87 -10.39
CA ASN A 25 19.20 12.32 -10.50
C ASN A 25 17.92 12.86 -9.82
N PHE A 26 17.06 11.96 -9.29
CA PHE A 26 15.82 12.33 -8.60
C PHE A 26 14.96 13.33 -9.38
N GLN A 27 14.79 13.12 -10.70
CA GLN A 27 13.88 13.93 -11.54
C GLN A 27 12.43 13.42 -11.48
N SER A 28 12.23 12.17 -11.07
CA SER A 28 10.93 11.59 -10.74
C SER A 28 11.02 10.87 -9.39
N PHE A 29 9.91 10.82 -8.68
CA PHE A 29 9.82 10.25 -7.34
C PHE A 29 8.75 9.17 -7.29
N LEU A 30 9.09 8.08 -6.59
CA LEU A 30 8.11 7.12 -6.08
C LEU A 30 7.70 7.51 -4.66
N ILE A 31 8.63 8.09 -3.91
CA ILE A 31 8.40 8.70 -2.60
C ILE A 31 9.08 10.06 -2.62
N ASP A 32 8.33 11.10 -2.27
CA ASP A 32 8.84 12.42 -1.92
C ASP A 32 8.01 12.98 -0.76
N ILE A 33 8.42 12.66 0.47
CA ILE A 33 7.62 12.93 1.67
C ILE A 33 8.46 13.57 2.77
N GLU A 34 7.80 14.27 3.68
CA GLU A 34 8.38 14.68 4.95
C GLU A 34 7.64 14.00 6.11
N SER A 35 8.38 13.51 7.11
CA SER A 35 7.80 12.86 8.29
C SER A 35 8.44 13.34 9.58
N ASN A 36 7.61 13.67 10.56
CA ASN A 36 7.98 13.92 11.95
C ASN A 36 7.80 12.68 12.86
N ILE A 37 7.41 11.53 12.27
CA ILE A 37 7.20 10.26 12.97
C ILE A 37 8.30 9.28 12.56
N GLN A 38 8.45 9.08 11.26
CA GLN A 38 9.43 8.19 10.64
C GLN A 38 10.77 8.92 10.48
N LEU A 39 11.41 9.25 11.61
CA LEU A 39 12.63 10.06 11.62
C LEU A 39 13.85 9.29 11.10
N ASN A 40 14.01 8.03 11.51
CA ASN A 40 15.24 7.26 11.23
C ASN A 40 15.01 6.02 10.37
N ARG A 41 13.75 5.71 10.05
CA ARG A 41 13.35 4.53 9.28
C ARG A 41 12.04 4.84 8.59
N LEU A 42 11.94 4.51 7.30
CA LEU A 42 10.68 4.57 6.55
C LEU A 42 10.33 3.16 6.04
N PRO A 43 9.28 2.50 6.57
CA PRO A 43 8.84 1.21 6.07
C PRO A 43 8.12 1.37 4.72
N ILE A 44 8.64 0.76 3.64
CA ILE A 44 8.03 0.85 2.31
C ILE A 44 7.19 -0.39 2.02
N SER A 45 5.95 -0.17 1.58
CA SER A 45 5.05 -1.24 1.14
C SER A 45 5.49 -1.83 -0.20
N ARG A 46 5.23 -3.12 -0.40
CA ARG A 46 5.46 -3.78 -1.68
C ARG A 46 4.66 -3.14 -2.82
N SER A 47 3.49 -2.58 -2.55
CA SER A 47 2.68 -1.87 -3.56
C SER A 47 3.41 -0.67 -4.18
N ILE A 48 4.50 -0.18 -3.59
CA ILE A 48 5.27 0.95 -4.11
C ILE A 48 6.48 0.46 -4.95
N LEU A 49 6.83 -0.81 -4.82
CA LEU A 49 8.03 -1.40 -5.41
C LEU A 49 7.65 -2.41 -6.49
N SER A 50 8.45 -2.42 -7.54
CA SER A 50 8.46 -3.42 -8.60
C SER A 50 9.59 -4.41 -8.32
N ASP A 51 9.37 -5.66 -8.71
CA ASP A 51 10.38 -6.71 -8.62
C ASP A 51 11.56 -6.44 -9.56
N ASN A 52 12.71 -7.05 -9.28
CA ASN A 52 13.94 -6.94 -10.08
C ASN A 52 14.36 -5.49 -10.44
N THR A 53 14.09 -4.53 -9.56
CA THR A 53 14.26 -3.10 -9.83
C THR A 53 15.24 -2.50 -8.83
N THR A 54 16.19 -1.69 -9.34
CA THR A 54 17.10 -0.94 -8.49
C THR A 54 16.50 0.41 -8.13
N TYR A 55 16.48 0.70 -6.84
CA TYR A 55 16.00 1.96 -6.28
C TYR A 55 17.13 2.73 -5.64
N TYR A 56 17.03 4.05 -5.73
CA TYR A 56 17.92 5.02 -5.13
C TYR A 56 17.15 5.86 -4.13
N TRP A 57 17.76 6.09 -2.96
CA TRP A 57 17.14 6.93 -1.95
C TRP A 57 18.16 7.86 -1.29
N ARG A 58 17.64 8.96 -0.76
CA ARG A 58 18.38 9.96 0.02
C ARG A 58 17.48 10.56 1.09
N THR A 59 18.09 11.10 2.13
CA THR A 59 17.39 11.77 3.24
C THR A 59 17.96 13.15 3.52
N GLN A 60 17.11 14.02 4.05
CA GLN A 60 17.49 15.32 4.60
C GLN A 60 16.81 15.47 5.96
N PHE A 61 17.55 15.96 6.96
CA PHE A 61 17.02 16.12 8.31
C PHE A 61 16.70 17.58 8.59
N PHE A 62 15.74 17.80 9.48
CA PHE A 62 15.39 19.12 9.98
C PHE A 62 15.44 19.13 11.50
N ASP A 63 15.98 20.22 12.04
CA ASP A 63 15.91 20.52 13.47
C ASP A 63 14.51 21.04 13.87
N GLN A 64 14.34 21.32 15.16
CA GLN A 64 13.11 21.88 15.72
C GLN A 64 12.76 23.31 15.25
N TYR A 65 13.72 24.02 14.64
CA TYR A 65 13.54 25.35 14.07
C TYR A 65 13.25 25.31 12.57
N GLY A 66 13.26 24.12 11.96
CA GLY A 66 13.04 23.90 10.53
C GLY A 66 14.27 24.13 9.66
N LEU A 67 15.48 24.21 10.23
CA LEU A 67 16.71 24.28 9.46
C LEU A 67 17.04 22.91 8.89
N ALA A 68 17.26 22.87 7.58
CA ALA A 68 17.53 21.64 6.85
C ALA A 68 19.04 21.36 6.79
N SER A 69 19.41 20.09 6.95
CA SER A 69 20.75 19.61 6.65
C SER A 69 21.03 19.64 5.13
N ASN A 70 22.26 19.37 4.73
CA ASN A 70 22.49 18.90 3.36
C ASN A 70 21.80 17.54 3.17
N TRP A 71 21.45 17.20 1.92
CA TRP A 71 21.05 15.83 1.57
C TRP A 71 22.17 14.84 1.88
N SER A 72 21.78 13.64 2.32
CA SER A 72 22.70 12.51 2.48
C SER A 72 23.38 12.13 1.16
N MET A 73 24.40 11.26 1.25
CA MET A 73 24.80 10.47 0.08
C MET A 73 23.61 9.66 -0.47
N ILE A 74 23.67 9.31 -1.75
CA ILE A 74 22.68 8.44 -2.39
C ILE A 74 22.99 7.00 -2.00
N TYR A 75 21.98 6.31 -1.48
CA TYR A 75 22.01 4.88 -1.20
C TYR A 75 21.13 4.14 -2.21
N SER A 76 21.31 2.81 -2.32
CA SER A 76 20.52 1.99 -3.22
C SER A 76 20.25 0.60 -2.68
N PHE A 77 19.17 -0.01 -3.17
CA PHE A 77 18.89 -1.43 -3.02
C PHE A 77 18.24 -1.97 -4.30
N THR A 78 18.27 -3.28 -4.49
CA THR A 78 17.63 -3.95 -5.63
C THR A 78 16.63 -4.96 -5.08
N THR A 79 15.38 -4.90 -5.54
CA THR A 79 14.36 -5.89 -5.21
C THR A 79 14.67 -7.20 -5.92
N MET A 80 14.29 -8.32 -5.29
CA MET A 80 14.42 -9.62 -5.94
C MET A 80 13.34 -9.77 -7.00
N ASP A 81 13.66 -10.54 -8.04
CA ASP A 81 12.64 -11.04 -8.95
C ASP A 81 11.83 -12.12 -8.23
N THR A 82 10.54 -11.87 -8.02
CA THR A 82 9.63 -12.90 -7.54
C THR A 82 8.48 -13.13 -8.50
N SER A 83 8.63 -12.69 -9.76
CA SER A 83 7.59 -12.61 -10.81
C SER A 83 6.48 -13.63 -10.58
N LYS A 84 5.37 -13.15 -10.03
CA LYS A 84 4.21 -13.98 -9.72
C LYS A 84 3.19 -14.01 -10.85
N ASP A 85 3.27 -13.03 -11.74
CA ASP A 85 2.41 -12.83 -12.91
C ASP A 85 3.29 -13.10 -14.14
N ILE A 86 3.22 -14.30 -14.72
CA ILE A 86 4.14 -14.75 -15.79
C ILE A 86 3.45 -14.69 -17.14
N ALA A 87 2.31 -15.38 -17.28
CA ALA A 87 1.50 -15.38 -18.48
C ALA A 87 0.10 -15.95 -18.19
N PRO A 88 -0.98 -15.22 -18.51
CA PRO A 88 -0.99 -13.91 -19.17
C PRO A 88 -0.58 -12.79 -18.21
N ILE A 89 0.32 -11.88 -18.65
CA ILE A 89 0.71 -10.71 -17.84
C ILE A 89 -0.47 -9.75 -17.75
N ASN A 90 -1.28 -9.91 -16.71
CA ASN A 90 -2.54 -9.20 -16.54
C ASN A 90 -2.63 -8.45 -15.21
N GLY A 91 -1.54 -8.39 -14.44
CA GLY A 91 -1.46 -7.71 -13.16
C GLY A 91 -2.07 -8.48 -11.98
N ILE A 92 -2.38 -9.77 -12.16
CA ILE A 92 -2.85 -10.69 -11.12
C ILE A 92 -1.80 -11.79 -11.00
N PRO A 93 -1.34 -12.16 -9.79
CA PRO A 93 -0.49 -13.34 -9.64
C PRO A 93 -1.14 -14.60 -10.22
N ASP A 94 -0.39 -15.40 -10.98
CA ASP A 94 -0.87 -16.64 -11.64
C ASP A 94 -1.54 -17.60 -10.63
N GLU A 95 -0.99 -17.72 -9.41
CA GLU A 95 -1.54 -18.56 -8.34
C GLU A 95 -2.89 -18.07 -7.79
N GLN A 96 -3.25 -16.81 -8.08
CA GLN A 96 -4.47 -16.17 -7.60
C GLN A 96 -5.52 -16.01 -8.70
N GLU A 97 -5.20 -16.34 -9.94
CA GLU A 97 -6.18 -16.26 -11.03
C GLU A 97 -7.38 -17.17 -10.75
N ILE A 98 -8.57 -16.67 -11.08
CA ILE A 98 -9.79 -17.47 -11.03
C ILE A 98 -9.86 -18.40 -12.25
N THR A 99 -10.35 -19.62 -12.03
CA THR A 99 -10.54 -20.63 -13.09
C THR A 99 -11.99 -21.08 -13.23
N ASP A 100 -12.86 -20.66 -12.31
CA ASP A 100 -14.26 -21.03 -12.26
C ASP A 100 -15.13 -20.07 -13.09
N GLN A 101 -15.72 -20.60 -14.16
CA GLN A 101 -16.62 -19.92 -15.10
C GLN A 101 -18.00 -19.59 -14.51
N THR A 102 -18.27 -19.96 -13.26
CA THR A 102 -19.53 -19.63 -12.57
C THR A 102 -19.43 -18.38 -11.70
N ILE A 103 -18.22 -17.87 -11.47
CA ILE A 103 -17.99 -16.68 -10.65
C ILE A 103 -18.42 -15.42 -11.43
N ASP A 104 -19.39 -14.69 -10.88
CA ASP A 104 -19.91 -13.41 -11.36
C ASP A 104 -20.20 -12.51 -10.13
N LEU A 105 -19.17 -11.84 -9.64
CA LEU A 105 -19.19 -11.04 -8.41
C LEU A 105 -19.97 -9.73 -8.57
N ASP A 106 -19.91 -9.13 -9.76
CA ASP A 106 -20.62 -7.89 -10.08
C ASP A 106 -22.06 -8.12 -10.56
N LYS A 107 -22.43 -9.39 -10.80
CA LYS A 107 -23.77 -9.87 -11.17
C LYS A 107 -24.25 -9.31 -12.49
N ASN A 108 -23.33 -9.11 -13.44
CA ASN A 108 -23.65 -8.57 -14.75
C ASN A 108 -23.98 -9.64 -15.79
N SER A 109 -24.09 -10.92 -15.36
CA SER A 109 -24.35 -12.09 -16.21
C SER A 109 -23.19 -12.50 -17.13
N THR A 110 -22.01 -11.92 -16.94
CA THR A 110 -20.76 -12.34 -17.59
C THR A 110 -19.83 -12.90 -16.53
N PRO A 111 -19.29 -14.12 -16.69
CA PRO A 111 -18.30 -14.64 -15.75
C PRO A 111 -17.11 -13.70 -15.60
N ASP A 112 -16.64 -13.46 -14.38
CA ASP A 112 -15.54 -12.52 -14.10
C ASP A 112 -14.24 -12.88 -14.82
N ILE A 113 -14.02 -14.17 -15.05
CA ILE A 113 -12.86 -14.68 -15.79
C ILE A 113 -12.86 -14.18 -17.25
N ASP A 114 -14.03 -13.92 -17.83
CA ASP A 114 -14.17 -13.41 -19.19
C ASP A 114 -14.11 -11.86 -19.24
N GLN A 115 -14.04 -11.20 -18.09
CA GLN A 115 -14.05 -9.74 -17.95
C GLN A 115 -12.68 -9.13 -17.63
N ILE A 116 -11.66 -9.96 -17.35
CA ILE A 116 -10.32 -9.49 -16.97
C ILE A 116 -9.76 -8.53 -18.02
N SER A 117 -9.42 -7.32 -17.59
CA SER A 117 -9.01 -6.22 -18.45
C SER A 117 -8.21 -5.17 -17.67
N SER A 118 -7.85 -4.05 -18.32
CA SER A 118 -7.23 -2.90 -17.65
C SER A 118 -8.16 -2.21 -16.65
N MET A 119 -9.46 -2.47 -16.69
CA MET A 119 -10.46 -1.80 -15.85
C MET A 119 -11.18 -2.76 -14.90
N TYR A 120 -10.91 -4.06 -14.99
CA TYR A 120 -11.50 -5.09 -14.14
C TYR A 120 -10.51 -6.21 -13.88
N LYS A 121 -10.31 -6.58 -12.62
CA LYS A 121 -9.49 -7.74 -12.20
C LYS A 121 -10.26 -8.54 -11.15
N CYS A 122 -10.08 -9.85 -11.13
CA CYS A 122 -10.70 -10.75 -10.15
C CYS A 122 -9.71 -11.84 -9.72
N LEU A 123 -9.61 -12.08 -8.42
CA LEU A 123 -8.63 -13.02 -7.85
C LEU A 123 -9.25 -13.90 -6.76
N ASN A 124 -8.60 -15.05 -6.53
CA ASN A 124 -8.73 -15.86 -5.33
C ASN A 124 -7.85 -15.28 -4.21
N THR A 125 -8.44 -15.09 -3.03
CA THR A 125 -7.74 -14.54 -1.87
C THR A 125 -6.78 -15.58 -1.29
N VAL A 126 -5.65 -15.12 -0.74
CA VAL A 126 -4.68 -16.03 -0.11
C VAL A 126 -5.16 -16.60 1.23
N GLU A 127 -6.19 -16.00 1.82
CA GLU A 127 -6.82 -16.43 3.07
C GLU A 127 -8.31 -16.71 2.86
N GLU A 128 -8.83 -17.71 3.57
CA GLU A 128 -10.25 -18.12 3.64
C GLU A 128 -11.00 -18.49 2.34
N ASN A 129 -10.32 -18.86 1.25
CA ASN A 129 -10.96 -19.37 0.01
C ASN A 129 -12.10 -18.46 -0.49
N ALA A 130 -11.90 -17.15 -0.43
CA ALA A 130 -12.82 -16.15 -0.95
C ALA A 130 -12.32 -15.62 -2.30
N GLN A 131 -13.15 -14.82 -2.95
CA GLN A 131 -12.79 -14.10 -4.17
C GLN A 131 -13.14 -12.63 -4.01
N MET A 132 -12.31 -11.80 -4.62
CA MET A 132 -12.54 -10.36 -4.69
C MET A 132 -12.27 -9.91 -6.11
N SER A 133 -13.05 -8.95 -6.59
CA SER A 133 -12.78 -8.25 -7.84
C SER A 133 -12.67 -6.77 -7.60
N ILE A 134 -11.95 -6.08 -8.48
CA ILE A 134 -11.79 -4.62 -8.47
C ILE A 134 -12.18 -4.07 -9.85
N ALA A 135 -13.01 -3.03 -9.84
CA ALA A 135 -13.48 -2.33 -11.02
C ALA A 135 -13.12 -0.84 -10.95
N GLY A 136 -12.52 -0.32 -12.01
CA GLY A 136 -12.26 1.11 -12.18
C GLY A 136 -13.49 1.84 -12.71
N LEU A 137 -13.85 2.97 -12.10
CA LEU A 137 -15.07 3.71 -12.47
C LEU A 137 -14.77 5.11 -13.01
N THR A 138 -14.16 5.98 -12.20
CA THR A 138 -13.93 7.40 -12.55
C THR A 138 -12.46 7.72 -12.38
N ASN A 139 -11.88 8.45 -13.34
CA ASN A 139 -10.47 8.85 -13.38
C ASN A 139 -9.46 7.70 -13.27
N VAL A 140 -9.88 6.48 -13.56
CA VAL A 140 -9.01 5.30 -13.64
C VAL A 140 -8.60 5.11 -15.09
N LYS A 141 -7.30 5.10 -15.34
CA LYS A 141 -6.72 4.75 -16.64
C LYS A 141 -6.52 3.24 -16.75
N GLU A 142 -6.01 2.65 -15.67
CA GLU A 142 -5.62 1.25 -15.61
C GLU A 142 -5.50 0.81 -14.16
N ILE A 143 -6.07 -0.35 -13.83
CA ILE A 143 -5.70 -1.12 -12.65
C ILE A 143 -4.45 -1.89 -13.08
N MET A 144 -3.29 -1.50 -12.57
CA MET A 144 -2.02 -2.09 -13.00
C MET A 144 -1.78 -3.43 -12.32
N THR A 145 -2.02 -3.50 -11.01
CA THR A 145 -1.85 -4.71 -10.19
C THR A 145 -3.05 -4.89 -9.26
N PHE A 146 -3.40 -6.15 -8.98
CA PHE A 146 -4.33 -6.53 -7.93
C PHE A 146 -3.89 -7.87 -7.36
N GLU A 147 -3.40 -7.85 -6.13
CA GLU A 147 -2.82 -9.00 -5.45
C GLU A 147 -3.42 -9.12 -4.05
N SER A 148 -3.69 -10.34 -3.61
CA SER A 148 -3.91 -10.67 -2.20
C SER A 148 -2.58 -11.14 -1.58
N VAL A 149 -2.22 -10.65 -0.39
CA VAL A 149 -1.08 -11.14 0.38
C VAL A 149 -1.53 -11.48 1.80
N ALA A 150 -0.75 -12.32 2.49
CA ALA A 150 -1.07 -12.71 3.86
C ALA A 150 -1.31 -11.48 4.75
N SER A 151 -2.25 -11.59 5.68
CA SER A 151 -2.65 -10.53 6.61
C SER A 151 -1.49 -9.99 7.47
N ASN A 152 -0.44 -10.80 7.66
CA ASN A 152 0.78 -10.46 8.40
C ASN A 152 1.97 -10.05 7.51
N SER A 153 1.77 -9.88 6.20
CA SER A 153 2.83 -9.45 5.25
C SER A 153 3.45 -8.11 5.62
N ILE A 154 2.67 -7.24 6.27
CA ILE A 154 3.15 -6.02 6.93
C ILE A 154 3.48 -6.35 8.38
N THR A 155 4.77 -6.19 8.72
CA THR A 155 5.32 -6.54 10.03
C THR A 155 4.98 -5.52 11.12
N GLU A 156 4.63 -4.29 10.74
CA GLU A 156 4.15 -3.27 11.68
C GLU A 156 2.82 -3.70 12.30
N THR A 157 2.74 -3.61 13.63
CA THR A 157 1.61 -4.16 14.41
C THR A 157 0.80 -3.08 15.11
N ILE A 158 1.34 -1.87 15.26
CA ILE A 158 0.63 -0.75 15.90
C ILE A 158 -0.63 -0.44 15.09
N ASN A 159 -1.78 -0.45 15.77
CA ASN A 159 -3.12 -0.23 15.19
C ASN A 159 -3.53 -1.21 14.08
N ARG A 160 -2.81 -2.33 13.91
CA ARG A 160 -3.19 -3.34 12.93
C ARG A 160 -4.52 -3.99 13.33
N PRO A 161 -5.47 -4.14 12.41
CA PRO A 161 -6.69 -4.91 12.65
C PRO A 161 -6.40 -6.34 13.11
N THR A 162 -7.18 -6.85 14.06
CA THR A 162 -7.03 -8.22 14.58
C THR A 162 -7.66 -9.27 13.68
N SER A 163 -8.58 -8.88 12.78
CA SER A 163 -9.24 -9.78 11.83
C SER A 163 -9.19 -9.17 10.43
N ILE A 164 -8.42 -9.82 9.56
CA ILE A 164 -8.28 -9.53 8.13
C ILE A 164 -8.59 -10.84 7.40
N PRO A 165 -9.87 -11.20 7.23
CA PRO A 165 -10.30 -12.56 6.88
C PRO A 165 -9.75 -13.04 5.53
N TRP A 166 -9.57 -12.12 4.59
CA TRP A 166 -9.26 -12.43 3.19
C TRP A 166 -7.84 -11.97 2.79
N GLY A 167 -6.99 -11.76 3.79
CA GLY A 167 -5.66 -11.18 3.59
C GLY A 167 -5.72 -9.69 3.24
N LEU A 168 -4.53 -9.12 3.05
CA LEU A 168 -4.35 -7.74 2.62
C LEU A 168 -4.40 -7.68 1.09
N LEU A 169 -5.10 -6.70 0.54
CA LEU A 169 -5.04 -6.37 -0.87
C LEU A 169 -3.93 -5.36 -1.12
N ASN A 170 -3.11 -5.62 -2.14
CA ASN A 170 -2.18 -4.67 -2.72
C ASN A 170 -2.62 -4.37 -4.14
N PHE A 171 -2.83 -3.10 -4.46
CA PHE A 171 -3.12 -2.70 -5.84
C PHE A 171 -2.50 -1.35 -6.19
N ASN A 172 -2.21 -1.20 -7.48
CA ASN A 172 -1.76 0.05 -8.07
C ASN A 172 -2.73 0.52 -9.13
N ILE A 173 -3.17 1.76 -9.01
CA ILE A 173 -4.09 2.40 -9.96
C ILE A 173 -3.36 3.50 -10.68
N LYS A 174 -3.28 3.40 -12.00
CA LYS A 174 -2.87 4.52 -12.84
C LYS A 174 -4.06 5.43 -13.05
N VAL A 175 -3.89 6.71 -12.71
CA VAL A 175 -4.94 7.71 -12.92
C VAL A 175 -4.86 8.33 -14.32
N LEU A 176 -5.94 8.99 -14.76
CA LEU A 176 -5.98 9.66 -16.06
C LEU A 176 -5.04 10.87 -16.11
N ASN A 177 -5.05 11.69 -15.06
CA ASN A 177 -4.18 12.86 -14.89
C ASN A 177 -3.55 12.86 -13.49
N LEU A 178 -2.38 13.48 -13.38
CA LEU A 178 -1.70 13.65 -12.08
C LEU A 178 -2.63 14.33 -11.07
N GLY A 179 -2.77 13.71 -9.90
CA GLY A 179 -3.57 14.23 -8.78
C GLY A 179 -5.05 13.95 -8.87
N ASP A 180 -5.51 13.19 -9.86
CA ASP A 180 -6.91 12.83 -9.96
C ASP A 180 -7.35 11.95 -8.77
N THR A 181 -8.60 12.15 -8.35
CA THR A 181 -9.29 11.20 -7.48
C THR A 181 -9.91 10.07 -8.31
N ALA A 182 -9.37 8.87 -8.18
CA ALA A 182 -9.91 7.63 -8.74
C ALA A 182 -11.08 7.10 -7.89
N VAL A 183 -12.14 6.64 -8.56
CA VAL A 183 -13.25 5.92 -7.93
C VAL A 183 -13.19 4.46 -8.35
N LEU A 184 -13.20 3.56 -7.37
CA LEU A 184 -13.07 2.12 -7.53
C LEU A 184 -14.25 1.41 -6.84
N ARG A 185 -14.62 0.23 -7.33
CA ARG A 185 -15.42 -0.73 -6.57
C ARG A 185 -14.66 -2.00 -6.35
N ILE A 186 -14.75 -2.55 -5.15
CA ILE A 186 -14.26 -3.89 -4.83
C ILE A 186 -15.46 -4.76 -4.49
N TYR A 187 -15.70 -5.80 -5.28
CA TYR A 187 -16.77 -6.78 -5.06
C TYR A 187 -16.25 -7.98 -4.27
N PHE A 188 -17.17 -8.63 -3.56
CA PHE A 188 -16.89 -9.73 -2.65
C PHE A 188 -17.64 -10.99 -3.08
N SER A 189 -17.01 -12.15 -2.98
CA SER A 189 -17.67 -13.46 -3.21
C SER A 189 -18.83 -13.74 -2.27
N THR A 190 -18.81 -13.14 -1.08
CA THR A 190 -19.90 -13.21 -0.11
C THR A 190 -20.18 -11.83 0.47
N SER A 191 -21.46 -11.51 0.68
CA SER A 191 -21.84 -10.29 1.39
C SER A 191 -21.22 -10.24 2.79
N VAL A 192 -20.57 -9.12 3.12
CA VAL A 192 -19.84 -8.97 4.38
C VAL A 192 -20.76 -8.51 5.53
N SER A 193 -20.40 -8.89 6.76
CA SER A 193 -21.12 -8.47 7.99
C SER A 193 -21.29 -6.95 8.04
N SER A 194 -22.37 -6.44 8.65
CA SER A 194 -22.55 -5.00 8.91
C SER A 194 -21.46 -4.38 9.77
N SER A 195 -20.73 -5.19 10.55
CA SER A 195 -19.57 -4.76 11.34
C SER A 195 -18.25 -4.71 10.56
N ALA A 196 -18.25 -5.09 9.27
CA ALA A 196 -17.02 -5.03 8.48
C ALA A 196 -16.64 -3.57 8.18
N GLY A 197 -15.35 -3.28 8.29
CA GLY A 197 -14.73 -1.99 7.99
C GLY A 197 -13.69 -2.10 6.89
N TRP A 198 -13.00 -1.01 6.63
CA TRP A 198 -11.89 -0.96 5.68
C TRP A 198 -10.69 -0.29 6.32
N TYR A 199 -9.54 -0.95 6.32
CA TYR A 199 -8.29 -0.39 6.84
C TYR A 199 -7.27 -0.24 5.73
N LYS A 200 -6.43 0.77 5.85
CA LYS A 200 -5.29 0.99 4.95
C LYS A 200 -4.00 0.99 5.74
N TYR A 201 -2.90 0.67 5.08
CA TYR A 201 -1.57 0.91 5.60
C TYR A 201 -0.89 2.06 4.86
N ASN A 202 -0.26 2.97 5.59
CA ASN A 202 0.58 4.02 5.04
C ASN A 202 1.98 3.98 5.67
N PRO A 203 3.09 3.98 4.91
CA PRO A 203 4.46 4.08 5.40
C PRO A 203 4.73 5.12 6.48
N ILE A 204 4.08 6.27 6.42
CA ILE A 204 4.27 7.39 7.34
C ILE A 204 3.51 7.15 8.65
N HIS A 205 2.25 6.75 8.53
CA HIS A 205 1.29 6.79 9.62
C HIS A 205 0.86 5.39 10.14
N GLY A 206 1.38 4.32 9.54
CA GLY A 206 1.02 2.94 9.88
C GLY A 206 -0.39 2.57 9.44
N TRP A 207 -1.01 1.67 10.19
CA TRP A 207 -2.39 1.22 9.96
C TRP A 207 -3.42 2.28 10.35
N GLN A 208 -4.39 2.50 9.49
CA GLN A 208 -5.45 3.48 9.67
C GLN A 208 -6.82 2.89 9.39
N ASP A 209 -7.78 3.20 10.25
CA ASP A 209 -9.19 2.99 9.97
C ASP A 209 -9.64 3.94 8.87
N PHE A 210 -10.12 3.38 7.77
CA PHE A 210 -10.58 4.09 6.58
C PHE A 210 -12.08 3.86 6.34
N SER A 211 -12.79 3.28 7.31
CA SER A 211 -14.19 2.87 7.19
C SER A 211 -15.13 4.05 6.90
N ASP A 212 -14.89 5.22 7.51
CA ASP A 212 -15.68 6.44 7.29
C ASP A 212 -15.43 7.11 5.92
N LYS A 213 -14.47 6.60 5.14
CA LYS A 213 -14.08 7.13 3.83
C LYS A 213 -14.46 6.21 2.68
N VAL A 214 -15.09 5.07 2.97
CA VAL A 214 -15.60 4.13 1.96
C VAL A 214 -17.10 3.98 2.08
N ILE A 215 -17.73 3.52 1.00
CA ILE A 215 -19.18 3.32 0.96
C ILE A 215 -19.44 1.85 0.67
N PHE A 216 -19.89 1.10 1.67
CA PHE A 216 -20.40 -0.24 1.47
C PHE A 216 -21.81 -0.19 0.89
N GLU A 217 -22.06 -1.03 -0.13
CA GLU A 217 -23.40 -1.19 -0.68
C GLU A 217 -24.37 -1.72 0.39
N LYS A 218 -25.67 -1.43 0.24
CA LYS A 218 -26.70 -1.87 1.19
C LYS A 218 -26.71 -3.39 1.39
N ASN A 219 -26.48 -4.15 0.31
CA ASN A 219 -26.42 -5.61 0.34
C ASN A 219 -25.04 -6.14 0.73
N ARG A 220 -24.08 -5.25 1.03
CA ARG A 220 -22.72 -5.54 1.51
C ARG A 220 -21.91 -6.46 0.59
N ASN A 221 -22.24 -6.52 -0.70
CA ASN A 221 -21.55 -7.33 -1.70
C ASN A 221 -20.41 -6.57 -2.39
N PHE A 222 -20.31 -5.26 -2.21
CA PHE A 222 -19.16 -4.47 -2.64
C PHE A 222 -18.95 -3.24 -1.76
N VAL A 223 -17.76 -2.66 -1.89
CA VAL A 223 -17.36 -1.38 -1.30
C VAL A 223 -16.87 -0.43 -2.40
N THR A 224 -17.21 0.86 -2.29
CA THR A 224 -16.72 1.92 -3.17
C THR A 224 -15.65 2.73 -2.46
N LEU A 225 -14.51 2.93 -3.12
CA LEU A 225 -13.38 3.72 -2.64
C LEU A 225 -13.22 4.97 -3.52
N SER A 226 -12.79 6.08 -2.90
CA SER A 226 -12.35 7.29 -3.61
C SER A 226 -10.96 7.66 -3.10
N LEU A 227 -9.96 7.49 -3.96
CA LEU A 227 -8.53 7.60 -3.64
C LEU A 227 -7.89 8.65 -4.54
N THR A 228 -6.96 9.44 -4.02
CA THR A 228 -6.35 10.55 -4.77
C THR A 228 -4.84 10.35 -4.90
N ASP A 229 -4.32 10.40 -6.12
CA ASP A 229 -2.87 10.35 -6.43
C ASP A 229 -2.14 11.49 -5.69
N GLY A 230 -1.16 11.12 -4.86
CA GLY A 230 -0.46 12.06 -3.98
C GLY A 230 -1.29 12.57 -2.79
N GLY A 231 -2.41 11.94 -2.47
CA GLY A 231 -3.39 12.45 -1.51
C GLY A 231 -4.11 11.37 -0.70
N LEU A 232 -5.41 11.58 -0.47
CA LEU A 232 -6.21 10.73 0.41
C LEU A 232 -6.21 9.27 -0.08
N GLY A 233 -5.78 8.36 0.79
CA GLY A 233 -5.81 6.92 0.55
C GLY A 233 -4.68 6.39 -0.32
N ASP A 234 -3.77 7.26 -0.78
CA ASP A 234 -2.55 6.86 -1.46
C ASP A 234 -1.43 6.64 -0.45
N ALA A 235 -0.83 5.45 -0.46
CA ALA A 235 0.15 5.06 0.55
C ALA A 235 1.46 5.85 0.40
N ASP A 236 1.88 6.12 -0.83
CA ASP A 236 3.15 6.81 -1.08
C ASP A 236 3.07 8.34 -0.91
N GLN A 237 1.84 8.90 -0.87
CA GLN A 237 1.53 10.33 -0.78
C GLN A 237 2.26 11.18 -1.83
N THR A 238 2.69 10.59 -2.94
CA THR A 238 3.50 11.23 -3.97
C THR A 238 2.67 11.43 -5.24
N LEU A 239 2.65 12.66 -5.75
CA LEU A 239 1.93 13.02 -6.98
C LEU A 239 2.68 12.47 -8.22
N ASN A 240 2.48 11.20 -8.56
CA ASN A 240 3.24 10.51 -9.60
C ASN A 240 2.37 9.84 -10.69
N GLY A 241 1.03 9.94 -10.56
CA GLY A 241 0.06 9.36 -11.48
C GLY A 241 -0.30 7.91 -11.15
N ILE A 242 0.15 7.39 -10.01
CA ILE A 242 -0.05 6.03 -9.53
C ILE A 242 -0.48 6.10 -8.07
N ILE A 243 -1.69 5.63 -7.79
CA ILE A 243 -2.13 5.39 -6.42
C ILE A 243 -1.64 4.00 -6.01
N ALA A 244 -0.84 3.92 -4.95
CA ALA A 244 -0.43 2.66 -4.33
C ALA A 244 -1.28 2.40 -3.08
N ASP A 245 -2.02 1.29 -3.03
CA ASP A 245 -2.95 1.03 -1.94
C ASP A 245 -2.78 -0.40 -1.38
N PRO A 246 -2.10 -0.53 -0.23
CA PRO A 246 -2.19 -1.69 0.64
C PRO A 246 -3.37 -1.52 1.61
N SER A 247 -4.45 -2.27 1.40
CA SER A 247 -5.64 -2.18 2.25
C SER A 247 -6.42 -3.48 2.41
N ALA A 248 -7.26 -3.52 3.43
CA ALA A 248 -7.92 -4.74 3.86
C ALA A 248 -9.39 -4.49 4.22
N LEU A 249 -10.24 -5.43 3.83
CA LEU A 249 -11.49 -5.67 4.52
C LEU A 249 -11.15 -6.17 5.93
N VAL A 250 -11.82 -5.64 6.94
CA VAL A 250 -11.64 -6.08 8.32
C VAL A 250 -12.98 -6.42 8.95
N PHE A 251 -12.98 -7.38 9.87
CA PHE A 251 -14.13 -7.57 10.76
C PHE A 251 -13.83 -6.89 12.09
N ILE A 252 -14.59 -5.83 12.37
CA ILE A 252 -14.44 -5.10 13.62
C ILE A 252 -15.16 -5.91 14.70
N ASP A 253 -14.40 -6.69 15.46
CA ASP A 253 -14.89 -7.24 16.72
C ASP A 253 -14.99 -6.10 17.74
N SER A 254 -16.18 -5.89 18.30
CA SER A 254 -16.48 -4.83 19.26
C SER A 254 -15.76 -4.97 20.62
N THR A 255 -14.76 -5.85 20.76
CA THR A 255 -14.18 -6.27 22.05
C THR A 255 -12.66 -6.10 22.18
N ALA A 256 -11.94 -5.55 21.20
CA ALA A 256 -10.49 -5.38 21.30
C ALA A 256 -10.08 -4.08 22.03
N THR A 257 -9.83 -4.15 23.34
CA THR A 257 -9.03 -3.15 24.07
C THR A 257 -7.56 -3.25 23.63
N GLN A 258 -7.03 -2.16 23.08
CA GLN A 258 -5.63 -2.02 22.67
C GLN A 258 -4.66 -2.21 23.85
N PRO A 259 -3.59 -3.01 23.73
CA PRO A 259 -2.48 -2.98 24.67
C PRO A 259 -1.54 -1.82 24.32
N THR A 260 -1.21 -1.01 25.34
CA THR A 260 -0.21 0.05 25.27
C THR A 260 1.19 -0.54 25.06
N GLY A 261 1.78 -0.34 23.88
CA GLY A 261 3.14 -0.79 23.54
C GLY A 261 4.23 0.11 24.14
N GLY A 262 5.15 -0.50 24.89
CA GLY A 262 6.34 0.14 25.46
C GLY A 262 7.48 0.29 24.45
N VAL A 263 8.34 1.28 24.70
CA VAL A 263 9.45 1.71 23.85
C VAL A 263 10.73 0.96 24.21
N ASP A 264 11.39 0.37 23.22
CA ASP A 264 12.78 -0.11 23.26
C ASP A 264 13.28 -0.03 21.79
N GLY A 265 14.42 0.53 21.38
CA GLY A 265 15.65 0.89 22.07
C GLY A 265 16.84 0.48 21.19
N GLY A 266 17.16 1.26 20.15
CA GLY A 266 18.50 1.30 19.53
C GLY A 266 18.72 0.61 18.17
N GLY A 267 19.08 1.42 17.15
CA GLY A 267 19.77 0.99 15.91
C GLY A 267 19.05 1.32 14.59
N CYS A 268 19.68 2.07 13.69
CA CYS A 268 19.15 2.39 12.34
C CYS A 268 19.52 1.30 11.31
N PHE A 269 18.54 0.71 10.63
CA PHE A 269 18.74 -0.28 9.55
C PHE A 269 17.60 -0.22 8.52
N VAL A 270 17.91 -0.58 7.26
CA VAL A 270 16.94 -0.89 6.19
C VAL A 270 16.90 -2.41 6.04
N GLU A 271 15.74 -3.03 6.25
CA GLU A 271 15.51 -4.46 6.00
C GLU A 271 14.50 -4.60 4.85
N THR A 272 14.84 -5.43 3.87
CA THR A 272 13.89 -5.89 2.85
C THR A 272 13.18 -7.13 3.39
N ILE A 273 11.90 -7.33 3.07
CA ILE A 273 11.05 -8.40 3.64
C ILE A 273 11.32 -9.78 2.99
N LEU A 274 12.53 -10.03 2.51
CA LEU A 274 12.91 -11.30 1.90
C LEU A 274 14.31 -11.72 2.36
N LYS A 275 14.51 -13.03 2.52
CA LYS A 275 15.83 -13.61 2.87
C LYS A 275 16.91 -13.08 1.94
N VAL A 276 17.77 -12.21 2.44
CA VAL A 276 18.92 -11.70 1.71
C VAL A 276 20.10 -12.65 1.95
N LYS A 277 20.79 -13.03 0.87
CA LYS A 277 22.12 -13.62 0.98
C LYS A 277 23.11 -12.48 1.17
N LYS A 278 23.96 -12.57 2.20
CA LYS A 278 25.18 -11.76 2.27
C LYS A 278 26.04 -11.95 1.02
#